data_AF-A0A2N0QPG5-F1
#
_entry.id   AF-A0A2N0QPG5-F1
#
_cell.length_a   1.000
_cell.length_b   1.000
_cell.length_c   1.000
_cell.angle_alpha   90.00
_cell.angle_beta   90.00
_cell.angle_gamma   90.00
#
_symmetry.space_group_name_H-M   'P 1'
#
loop_
_entity.id
_entity.type
_entity.pdbx_description
1 polymer ?
#
loop_
_entity_poly.entity_id
_entity_poly.type
_entity_poly.pdbx_seq_one_letter_code
_entity_poly.pdbx_strand_id
1 'polypeptide(L)'
;MTYLNQTINIGKEKYETLDKVGKIFALQLADLKENGIIDDDGVHWPVEFYFSGDWKFTYIILGLNAPNSEYFCLFCECDAKSRHNMDLFWMPTGNTKG
;
A
#
# COMPACT_ATOMS: atom_id res chain seq x y z
N MET A 1 19.91 18.80 -9.11
CA MET A 1 19.97 17.35 -8.87
C MET A 1 20.20 17.14 -7.37
N THR A 2 19.13 17.26 -6.59
CA THR A 2 19.20 17.10 -5.13
C THR A 2 18.97 15.63 -4.85
N TYR A 3 20.02 14.95 -4.40
CA TYR A 3 20.01 13.55 -4.02
C TYR A 3 18.91 13.31 -2.98
N LEU A 4 17.89 12.52 -3.34
CA LEU A 4 16.94 11.91 -2.40
C LEU A 4 17.71 10.85 -1.59
N ASN A 5 18.41 11.29 -0.54
CA ASN A 5 18.85 10.41 0.53
C ASN A 5 17.63 10.06 1.38
N GLN A 6 16.81 9.14 0.88
CA GLN A 6 15.66 8.61 1.61
C GLN A 6 15.97 7.21 2.13
N THR A 7 17.03 7.10 2.91
CA THR A 7 17.24 5.95 3.78
C THR A 7 16.28 6.12 4.96
N ILE A 8 15.13 5.44 4.90
CA ILE A 8 14.24 5.29 6.06
C ILE A 8 15.04 4.49 7.11
N ASN A 9 15.67 5.21 8.03
CA ASN A 9 16.41 4.62 9.14
C ASN A 9 15.42 3.85 10.02
N ILE A 10 15.60 2.53 10.10
CA ILE A 10 14.80 1.62 10.92
C ILE A 10 14.79 2.14 12.36
N GLY A 11 13.60 2.53 12.86
CA GLY A 11 13.38 2.93 14.25
C GLY A 11 13.30 4.45 14.55
N LYS A 12 13.42 5.34 13.56
CA LYS A 12 13.23 6.80 13.73
C LYS A 12 12.29 7.41 12.68
N GLU A 13 11.23 6.69 12.33
CA GLU A 13 10.28 7.14 11.33
C GLU A 13 9.54 8.40 11.81
N LYS A 14 9.74 9.51 11.11
CA LYS A 14 8.93 10.72 11.28
C LYS A 14 7.72 10.60 10.37
N TYR A 15 6.57 10.22 10.93
CA TYR A 15 5.33 10.05 10.16
C TYR A 15 4.97 11.28 9.32
N GLU A 16 5.24 12.49 9.80
CA GLU A 16 5.03 13.72 9.03
C GLU A 16 5.89 13.79 7.76
N THR A 17 7.15 13.32 7.84
CA THR A 17 8.02 13.24 6.67
C THR A 17 7.52 12.19 5.70
N LEU A 18 7.09 11.03 6.21
CA LEU A 18 6.55 9.95 5.39
C LEU A 18 5.27 10.37 4.66
N ASP A 19 4.36 11.09 5.35
CA ASP A 19 3.13 11.63 4.75
C ASP A 19 3.43 12.63 3.62
N LYS A 20 4.34 13.58 3.84
CA LYS A 20 4.74 14.56 2.81
C LYS A 20 5.32 13.88 1.57
N VAL A 21 6.20 12.91 1.79
CA VAL A 21 6.85 12.15 0.71
C VAL A 21 5.85 11.25 -0.01
N GLY A 22 5.01 10.54 0.74
CA GLY A 22 3.97 9.66 0.21
C GLY A 22 3.00 10.41 -0.70
N LYS A 23 2.61 11.63 -0.35
CA LYS A 23 1.77 12.49 -1.20
C LYS A 23 2.44 12.84 -2.53
N ILE A 24 3.74 13.12 -2.54
CA ILE A 24 4.49 13.41 -3.77
C ILE A 24 4.53 12.16 -4.66
N PHE A 25 4.86 11.00 -4.08
CA PHE A 25 4.87 9.74 -4.82
C PHE A 25 3.48 9.37 -5.36
N ALA A 26 2.42 9.56 -4.57
CA ALA A 26 1.05 9.26 -5.00
C ALA A 26 0.63 10.09 -6.23
N LEU A 27 0.97 11.39 -6.25
CA LEU A 27 0.69 12.26 -7.40
C LEU A 27 1.45 11.80 -8.65
N GLN A 28 2.73 11.46 -8.52
CA GLN A 28 3.54 10.99 -9.64
C GLN A 28 3.08 9.64 -10.18
N LEU A 29 2.65 8.72 -9.29
CA LEU A 29 2.12 7.42 -9.69
C LEU A 29 0.74 7.56 -10.36
N ALA A 30 -0.11 8.48 -9.89
CA ALA A 30 -1.38 8.77 -10.53
C ALA A 30 -1.20 9.30 -11.95
N ASP A 31 -0.29 10.27 -12.13
CA ASP A 31 0.10 10.80 -13.44
C ASP A 31 0.61 9.68 -14.36
N LEU A 32 1.53 8.85 -13.87
CA LEU A 32 2.07 7.72 -14.64
C LEU A 32 1.00 6.67 -15.00
N LYS A 33 0.01 6.45 -14.13
CA LYS A 33 -1.11 5.53 -14.40
C LYS A 33 -2.03 6.07 -15.50
N GLU A 34 -2.34 7.36 -15.46
CA GLU A 34 -3.26 8.03 -16.38
C GLU A 34 -2.60 8.29 -17.75
N ASN A 35 -1.36 8.78 -17.72
CA ASN A 35 -0.66 9.26 -18.90
C ASN A 35 0.34 8.26 -19.49
N GLY A 36 0.64 7.15 -18.82
CA GLY A 36 1.56 6.12 -19.32
C GLY A 36 2.98 6.66 -19.59
N ILE A 37 3.72 5.97 -20.45
CA ILE A 37 5.06 6.38 -20.90
C ILE A 37 5.03 6.51 -22.41
N ILE A 38 5.59 7.60 -22.94
CA ILE A 38 5.80 7.79 -24.38
C ILE A 38 7.28 7.61 -24.66
N ASP A 39 7.62 6.69 -25.56
CA ASP A 39 9.01 6.48 -25.98
C ASP A 39 9.44 7.44 -27.11
N ASP A 40 10.70 7.32 -27.52
CA ASP A 40 11.30 8.18 -28.54
C ASP A 40 10.66 8.00 -29.93
N ASP A 41 9.99 6.86 -30.18
CA ASP A 41 9.23 6.58 -31.40
C ASP A 41 7.78 7.09 -31.31
N GLY A 42 7.38 7.67 -30.17
CA GLY A 42 6.05 8.19 -29.92
C GLY A 42 5.02 7.12 -29.55
N VAL A 43 5.45 5.90 -29.22
CA VAL A 43 4.55 4.81 -28.80
C VAL A 43 4.12 5.05 -27.35
N HIS A 44 2.81 4.96 -27.12
CA HIS A 44 2.22 5.08 -25.80
C HIS A 44 2.13 3.72 -25.09
N TRP A 45 2.77 3.64 -23.93
CA TRP A 45 2.84 2.44 -23.09
C TRP A 45 1.99 2.64 -21.83
N PRO A 46 0.84 1.95 -21.70
CA PRO A 46 0.04 2.00 -20.49
C PRO A 46 0.77 1.30 -19.34
N VAL A 47 0.65 1.87 -18.13
CA VAL A 47 1.28 1.32 -16.93
C VAL A 47 0.24 0.64 -16.05
N GLU A 48 0.57 -0.55 -15.55
CA GLU A 48 -0.21 -1.25 -14.52
C GLU A 48 0.65 -1.47 -13.29
N PHE A 49 0.14 -1.05 -12.13
CA PHE A 49 0.86 -1.15 -10.87
C PHE A 49 0.39 -2.36 -10.07
N TYR A 50 1.35 -3.11 -9.56
CA TYR A 50 1.16 -4.14 -8.56
C TYR A 50 1.97 -3.75 -7.33
N PHE A 51 1.29 -3.38 -6.25
CA PHE A 51 1.96 -3.00 -5.01
C PHE A 51 2.24 -4.24 -4.17
N SER A 52 3.49 -4.35 -3.71
CA SER A 52 3.92 -5.30 -2.70
C SER A 52 4.62 -4.54 -1.58
N GLY A 53 4.43 -4.98 -0.34
CA GLY A 53 5.10 -4.39 0.80
C GLY A 53 5.08 -5.34 1.98
N ASP A 54 5.96 -5.07 2.95
CA ASP A 54 5.80 -5.65 4.27
C ASP A 54 4.43 -5.26 4.83
N TRP A 55 3.78 -6.19 5.52
CA TRP A 55 2.43 -5.99 6.05
C TRP A 55 2.35 -4.71 6.89
N LYS A 56 3.38 -4.36 7.67
CA LYS A 56 3.34 -3.14 8.48
C LYS A 56 3.27 -1.88 7.62
N PHE A 57 4.05 -1.84 6.54
CA PHE A 57 4.05 -0.71 5.61
C PHE A 57 2.70 -0.60 4.87
N THR A 58 2.19 -1.72 4.36
CA THR A 58 0.92 -1.75 3.63
C THR A 58 -0.24 -1.23 4.49
N TYR A 59 -0.30 -1.60 5.76
CA TYR A 59 -1.36 -1.14 6.67
C TYR A 59 -1.27 0.35 6.97
N ILE A 60 -0.05 0.88 7.17
CA ILE A 60 0.18 2.32 7.39
C ILE A 60 -0.32 3.13 6.19
N ILE A 61 -0.02 2.68 4.96
CA ILE A 61 -0.42 3.39 3.74
C ILE A 61 -1.93 3.28 3.48
N LEU A 62 -2.56 2.13 3.80
CA LEU A 62 -4.01 1.94 3.64
C LEU A 62 -4.85 2.57 4.75
N GLY A 63 -4.23 3.04 5.84
CA GLY A 63 -4.93 3.62 6.98
C GLY A 63 -5.71 2.59 7.80
N LEU A 64 -5.29 1.32 7.78
CA LEU A 64 -5.98 0.21 8.43
C LEU A 64 -5.52 0.00 9.88
N ASN A 65 -6.36 -0.69 10.65
CA ASN A 65 -6.15 -0.96 12.06
C ASN A 65 -4.86 -1.73 12.37
N ALA A 66 -4.39 -1.56 13.60
CA ALA A 66 -3.20 -2.21 14.13
C ALA A 66 -3.28 -3.77 14.05
N PRO A 67 -2.14 -4.48 14.06
CA PRO A 67 -2.07 -5.94 13.97
C PRO A 67 -2.84 -6.74 15.02
N ASN A 68 -3.24 -6.09 16.11
CA ASN A 68 -4.06 -6.67 17.18
C ASN A 68 -5.57 -6.43 16.98
N SER A 69 -6.00 -5.83 15.86
CA SER A 69 -7.40 -5.67 15.52
C SER A 69 -8.11 -7.01 15.39
N GLU A 70 -9.39 -7.05 15.76
CA GLU A 70 -10.23 -8.22 15.55
C GLU A 70 -10.32 -8.56 14.06
N TYR A 71 -10.38 -7.55 13.18
CA TYR A 71 -10.37 -7.72 11.72
C TYR A 71 -9.06 -7.19 11.15
N PHE A 72 -8.00 -7.97 11.30
CA PHE A 72 -6.66 -7.61 10.79
C PHE A 72 -6.57 -7.78 9.27
N CYS A 73 -6.93 -8.96 8.73
CA CYS A 73 -6.62 -9.34 7.34
C CYS A 73 -7.01 -8.27 6.31
N LEU A 74 -6.14 -7.98 5.35
CA LEU A 74 -6.40 -6.98 4.30
C LEU A 74 -7.46 -7.44 3.29
N PHE A 75 -7.47 -8.74 3.01
CA PHE A 75 -8.17 -9.27 1.85
C PHE A 75 -9.58 -9.77 2.18
N CYS A 76 -9.84 -10.10 3.44
CA CYS A 76 -11.12 -10.64 3.87
C CYS A 76 -11.45 -10.22 5.30
N GLU A 77 -12.73 -10.32 5.65
CA GLU A 77 -13.25 -9.94 6.96
C GLU A 77 -13.17 -11.08 7.98
N CYS A 78 -12.05 -11.83 7.99
CA CYS A 78 -11.85 -12.87 8.99
C CYS A 78 -11.54 -12.25 10.36
N ASP A 79 -12.26 -12.71 11.39
CA ASP A 79 -11.98 -12.29 12.75
C ASP A 79 -10.80 -13.07 13.36
N ALA A 80 -10.08 -12.42 14.27
CA ALA A 80 -8.87 -12.97 14.87
C ALA A 80 -9.11 -14.29 15.63
N LYS A 81 -10.32 -14.52 16.14
CA LYS A 81 -10.66 -15.72 16.93
C LYS A 81 -10.93 -16.90 16.00
N SER A 82 -11.55 -16.66 14.85
CA SER A 82 -12.00 -17.72 13.95
C SER A 82 -11.02 -18.00 12.81
N ARG A 83 -10.08 -17.09 12.48
CA ARG A 83 -9.17 -17.21 11.32
C ARG A 83 -8.33 -18.49 11.23
N HIS A 84 -8.21 -19.23 12.33
CA HIS A 84 -7.47 -20.49 12.38
C HIS A 84 -8.33 -21.69 11.92
N ASN A 85 -9.65 -21.53 11.86
CA ASN A 85 -10.57 -22.57 11.47
C ASN A 85 -10.69 -22.65 9.94
N MET A 86 -10.19 -23.74 9.38
CA MET A 86 -10.17 -23.98 7.92
C MET A 86 -11.52 -24.44 7.36
N ASP A 87 -12.51 -24.76 8.21
CA ASP A 87 -13.87 -25.08 7.79
C ASP A 87 -14.69 -23.81 7.49
N LEU A 88 -14.20 -22.65 7.93
CA LEU A 88 -14.82 -21.36 7.67
C LEU A 88 -14.23 -20.71 6.42
N PHE A 89 -15.09 -20.01 5.68
CA PHE A 89 -14.71 -19.32 4.46
C PHE A 89 -15.11 -17.85 4.55
N TRP A 90 -14.17 -16.97 4.20
CA TRP A 90 -14.38 -15.53 4.10
C TRP A 90 -14.14 -15.07 2.68
N MET A 91 -15.09 -14.32 2.13
CA MET A 91 -14.97 -13.78 0.78
C MET A 91 -13.80 -12.79 0.70
N PRO A 92 -12.99 -12.80 -0.38
CA PRO A 92 -11.88 -11.89 -0.57
C PRO A 92 -12.37 -10.52 -1.09
N THR A 93 -13.29 -9.88 -0.37
CA THR A 93 -13.91 -8.60 -0.76
C THR A 93 -13.09 -7.38 -0.35
N GLY A 94 -11.91 -7.59 0.24
CA GLY A 94 -11.25 -6.58 1.04
C GLY A 94 -11.90 -6.45 2.42
N ASN A 95 -11.18 -5.87 3.36
CA ASN A 95 -11.65 -5.64 4.71
C ASN A 95 -12.19 -4.23 4.89
N THR A 96 -13.49 -4.11 5.19
CA THR A 96 -14.17 -2.82 5.46
C THR A 96 -14.40 -2.57 6.96
N LYS A 97 -14.09 -3.56 7.80
CA LYS A 97 -14.22 -3.51 9.27
C LYS A 97 -12.93 -3.14 9.98
N GLY A 98 -11.83 -3.12 9.21
CA GLY A 98 -10.49 -2.79 9.65
C GLY A 98 -10.26 -1.30 9.82
#